data_AF-A0A938LE58-F1
#
_entry.id   AF-A0A938LE58-F1
#
_cell.length_a   1.000
_cell.length_b   1.000
_cell.length_c   1.000
_cell.angle_alpha   90.00
_cell.angle_beta   90.00
_cell.angle_gamma   90.00
#
_symmetry.space_group_name_H-M   'P 1'
#
loop_
_entity.id
_entity.type
_entity.pdbx_description
1 polymer ?
#
loop_
_entity_poly.entity_id
_entity_poly.type
_entity_poly.pdbx_seq_one_letter_code
_entity_poly.pdbx_strand_id
1 'polypeptide(L)'
;MTRRRAAPHRRFRAAPRAALGALSLVLLAACPTFAQESWVYSPYRVRVWLAVSESPRLGRSLAESIRASIANGVRAAMGSTWRTEVEFAPESIRVELSRGLDQVDSDRMLAVAPKGASDDKIMLVVVDDGATGFAVAAREWDTRTRSMGSVIRHDVPQRERIGESVSLAVARAFVPIARIDDVKGNVAVVRFRGSGLAIDAACPASPRIGQCLRVVTRQNDRYGNPKPNGLRSIEWTLLRVNTIEQQRVECEVHSINRGYLAGRSNSRLERYALGVLTPFADTELELRSKESVAGTLLKHDADKDGFVARDEVPVNLAGVVDRVDLNRDGKLDPAELEATKRPLVGYDIYFKDPTTEETGLLGQTDWRGRLRVPPAKDGGMRLLYVRSGGMLLARLPIVPGQTRVAAAELTDDEKRLQAESLVRGIQGNLVDLVARRELIAARIRKKVAEGKRDEAQSLVDQFRALPTLADMRQRLDAARQQTVTKNPKIQARIDQMFAEADGLLIKYVDPNLVEKLAAQVAQPAK
;
A
#
# COMPACT_ATOMS: atom_id res chain seq x y z
N MET A 1 10.75 80.64 -42.55
CA MET A 1 10.72 81.78 -43.51
C MET A 1 11.07 81.17 -44.87
N THR A 2 10.28 81.16 -45.93
CA THR A 2 9.29 82.12 -46.43
C THR A 2 8.47 81.44 -47.55
N ARG A 3 7.15 81.73 -47.57
CA ARG A 3 6.23 81.89 -48.73
C ARG A 3 6.01 80.65 -49.65
N ARG A 4 4.85 79.96 -49.66
CA ARG A 4 3.42 80.30 -49.89
C ARG A 4 3.04 80.58 -51.36
N ARG A 5 1.97 79.88 -51.80
CA ARG A 5 1.05 80.08 -52.96
C ARG A 5 1.46 79.33 -54.26
N ALA A 6 0.57 78.72 -55.04
CA ALA A 6 -0.85 79.02 -55.29
C ALA A 6 -1.66 77.79 -55.77
N ALA A 7 -2.98 77.81 -55.53
CA ALA A 7 -4.00 77.11 -56.34
C ALA A 7 -4.52 78.10 -57.41
N PRO A 8 -5.27 77.73 -58.49
CA PRO A 8 -6.69 77.33 -58.33
C PRO A 8 -7.41 76.51 -59.45
N HIS A 9 -8.55 75.91 -59.05
CA HIS A 9 -9.87 75.75 -59.73
C HIS A 9 -10.08 75.17 -61.16
N ARG A 10 -10.97 74.15 -61.24
CA ARG A 10 -12.35 74.11 -61.87
C ARG A 10 -12.68 72.64 -62.25
N ARG A 11 -13.68 71.94 -61.68
CA ARG A 11 -15.17 71.99 -61.72
C ARG A 11 -15.82 71.06 -62.78
N PHE A 12 -16.76 70.22 -62.29
CA PHE A 12 -17.90 69.51 -62.96
C PHE A 12 -17.56 68.26 -63.83
N ARG A 13 -18.33 67.16 -63.92
CA ARG A 13 -19.71 66.78 -63.51
C ARG A 13 -19.91 65.24 -63.62
N ALA A 14 -20.71 64.67 -62.71
CA ALA A 14 -21.73 63.59 -62.86
C ALA A 14 -21.44 62.15 -63.41
N ALA A 15 -21.47 61.20 -62.46
CA ALA A 15 -22.34 59.99 -62.36
C ALA A 15 -22.10 58.75 -63.28
N PRO A 16 -22.75 57.58 -63.03
CA PRO A 16 -22.17 56.45 -62.29
C PRO A 16 -22.23 55.10 -63.06
N ARG A 17 -21.51 54.06 -62.63
CA ARG A 17 -21.94 52.64 -62.73
C ARG A 17 -20.90 51.64 -62.17
N ALA A 18 -21.43 50.74 -61.35
CA ALA A 18 -21.00 49.36 -61.12
C ALA A 18 -19.55 49.11 -60.67
N ALA A 19 -19.34 49.03 -59.36
CA ALA A 19 -18.27 48.23 -58.78
C ALA A 19 -18.91 47.09 -57.97
N LEU A 20 -18.73 45.86 -58.45
CA LEU A 20 -18.99 44.64 -57.70
C LEU A 20 -18.20 44.71 -56.38
N GLY A 21 -18.91 44.85 -55.28
CA GLY A 21 -18.34 44.63 -53.95
C GLY A 21 -18.12 43.14 -53.76
N ALA A 22 -16.85 42.71 -53.78
CA ALA A 22 -16.44 41.40 -53.33
C ALA A 22 -16.75 41.29 -51.83
N LEU A 23 -17.87 40.64 -51.51
CA LEU A 23 -18.24 40.21 -50.17
C LEU A 23 -17.23 39.13 -49.75
N SER A 24 -16.10 39.57 -49.18
CA SER A 24 -15.12 38.67 -48.57
C SER A 24 -15.72 38.14 -47.28
N LEU A 25 -16.44 37.03 -47.40
CA LEU A 25 -16.95 36.22 -46.31
C LEU A 25 -15.73 35.69 -45.54
N VAL A 26 -15.28 36.41 -44.51
CA VAL A 26 -14.36 35.87 -43.52
C VAL A 26 -15.13 34.79 -42.79
N LEU A 27 -15.00 33.55 -43.27
CA LEU A 27 -15.27 32.35 -42.48
C LEU A 27 -14.34 32.43 -41.28
N LEU A 28 -14.84 33.02 -40.19
CA LEU A 28 -14.44 32.68 -38.84
C LEU A 28 -14.69 31.18 -38.72
N ALA A 29 -13.67 30.40 -39.05
CA ALA A 29 -13.52 29.06 -38.53
C ALA A 29 -13.55 29.24 -37.01
N ALA A 30 -14.73 29.04 -36.43
CA ALA A 30 -14.88 28.79 -35.02
C ALA A 30 -14.11 27.49 -34.76
N CYS A 31 -12.81 27.63 -34.55
CA CYS A 31 -12.04 26.63 -33.83
C CYS A 31 -12.86 26.40 -32.57
N PRO A 32 -13.35 25.18 -32.29
CA PRO A 32 -13.98 24.93 -31.01
C PRO A 32 -12.88 25.19 -29.99
N THR A 33 -12.91 26.38 -29.41
CA THR A 33 -12.22 26.65 -28.16
C THR A 33 -12.89 25.68 -27.21
N PHE A 34 -12.29 24.48 -27.05
CA PHE A 34 -12.66 23.57 -25.99
C PHE A 34 -12.43 24.38 -24.73
N ALA A 35 -13.50 24.98 -24.21
CA ALA A 35 -13.54 25.50 -22.87
C ALA A 35 -13.08 24.33 -22.02
N GLN A 36 -11.88 24.48 -21.44
CA GLN A 36 -11.24 23.44 -20.67
C GLN A 36 -12.14 23.22 -19.46
N GLU A 37 -13.08 22.26 -19.57
CA GLU A 37 -14.06 22.02 -18.52
C GLU A 37 -13.28 21.82 -17.22
N SER A 38 -13.66 22.59 -16.19
CA SER A 38 -13.03 22.47 -14.88
C SER A 38 -13.28 21.04 -14.39
N TRP A 39 -12.21 20.30 -14.07
CA TRP A 39 -12.24 18.91 -13.60
C TRP A 39 -13.35 18.61 -12.57
N VAL A 40 -13.63 19.58 -11.70
CA VAL A 40 -14.65 19.53 -10.65
C VAL A 40 -16.08 19.52 -11.20
N TYR A 41 -16.31 20.17 -12.34
CA TYR A 41 -17.62 20.31 -13.01
C TYR A 41 -17.74 19.45 -14.29
N SER A 42 -16.73 18.62 -14.58
CA SER A 42 -16.83 17.64 -15.66
C SER A 42 -17.50 16.36 -15.15
N PRO A 43 -18.64 15.94 -15.74
CA PRO A 43 -19.25 14.67 -15.38
C PRO A 43 -18.35 13.49 -15.78
N TYR A 44 -18.56 12.36 -15.12
CA TYR A 44 -17.97 11.08 -15.52
C TYR A 44 -18.68 10.56 -16.76
N ARG A 45 -17.92 10.15 -17.78
CA ARG A 45 -18.45 9.35 -18.89
C ARG A 45 -18.36 7.89 -18.49
N VAL A 46 -19.50 7.26 -18.20
CA VAL A 46 -19.56 5.91 -17.67
C VAL A 46 -20.33 5.02 -18.63
N ARG A 47 -19.68 3.98 -19.14
CA ARG A 47 -20.36 2.91 -19.86
C ARG A 47 -20.67 1.76 -18.90
N VAL A 48 -21.87 1.21 -18.96
CA VAL A 48 -22.27 0.03 -18.20
C VAL A 48 -22.42 -1.14 -19.18
N TRP A 49 -21.67 -2.20 -18.94
CA TRP A 49 -21.75 -3.47 -19.66
C TRP A 49 -22.52 -4.48 -18.84
N LEU A 50 -23.69 -4.85 -19.33
CA LEU A 50 -24.58 -5.82 -18.71
C LEU A 50 -24.41 -7.21 -19.35
N ALA A 51 -23.99 -8.19 -18.57
CA ALA A 51 -24.05 -9.60 -18.89
C ALA A 51 -25.19 -10.25 -18.08
N VAL A 52 -26.11 -10.91 -18.76
CA VAL A 52 -27.20 -11.67 -18.12
C VAL A 52 -27.03 -13.12 -18.53
N SER A 53 -27.01 -14.03 -17.56
CA SER A 53 -26.92 -15.46 -17.86
C SER A 53 -28.10 -15.95 -18.68
N GLU A 54 -27.83 -16.89 -19.59
CA GLU A 54 -28.84 -17.49 -20.46
C GLU A 54 -29.62 -18.53 -19.67
N SER A 55 -30.73 -18.13 -19.06
CA SER A 55 -31.63 -19.05 -18.35
C SER A 55 -33.10 -18.77 -18.68
N PRO A 56 -34.00 -19.77 -18.55
CA PRO A 56 -35.44 -19.56 -18.73
C PRO A 56 -36.01 -18.50 -17.78
N ARG A 57 -35.43 -18.34 -16.58
CA ARG A 57 -35.84 -17.33 -15.59
C ARG A 57 -35.36 -15.93 -15.98
N LEU A 58 -34.27 -15.84 -16.73
CA LEU A 58 -33.63 -14.60 -17.21
C LEU A 58 -33.77 -14.42 -18.73
N GLY A 59 -35.00 -14.42 -19.22
CA GLY A 59 -35.28 -14.21 -20.65
C GLY A 59 -34.93 -12.79 -21.16
N ARG A 60 -34.87 -12.62 -22.49
CA ARG A 60 -34.50 -11.36 -23.17
C ARG A 60 -35.31 -10.14 -22.73
N SER A 61 -36.63 -10.29 -22.55
CA SER A 61 -37.51 -9.20 -22.09
C SER A 61 -37.10 -8.69 -20.71
N LEU A 62 -36.73 -9.60 -19.81
CA LEU A 62 -36.23 -9.21 -18.48
C LEU A 62 -34.86 -8.55 -18.58
N ALA A 63 -33.96 -9.06 -19.41
CA ALA A 63 -32.65 -8.44 -19.62
C ALA A 63 -32.76 -6.98 -20.10
N GLU A 64 -33.69 -6.70 -21.01
CA GLU A 64 -34.00 -5.32 -21.43
C GLU A 64 -34.62 -4.48 -20.31
N SER A 65 -35.54 -5.04 -19.53
CA SER A 65 -36.08 -4.36 -18.36
C SER A 65 -34.99 -4.01 -17.34
N ILE A 66 -34.04 -4.92 -17.08
CA ILE A 66 -32.90 -4.69 -16.18
C ILE A 66 -32.04 -3.56 -16.74
N ARG A 67 -31.72 -3.59 -18.04
CA ARG A 67 -30.95 -2.52 -18.70
C ARG A 67 -31.60 -1.15 -18.52
N ALA A 68 -32.92 -1.06 -18.70
CA ALA A 68 -33.68 0.17 -18.47
C ALA A 68 -33.70 0.58 -16.98
N SER A 69 -33.85 -0.38 -16.06
CA SER A 69 -33.78 -0.12 -14.62
C SER A 69 -32.45 0.48 -14.20
N ILE A 70 -31.31 -0.03 -14.71
CA ILE A 70 -29.97 0.52 -14.44
C ILE A 70 -29.89 1.98 -14.85
N ALA A 71 -30.33 2.32 -16.06
CA ALA A 71 -30.27 3.69 -16.56
C ALA A 71 -31.05 4.66 -15.67
N ASN A 72 -32.23 4.25 -15.18
CA ASN A 72 -33.07 5.05 -14.29
C ASN A 72 -32.50 5.13 -12.87
N GLY A 73 -32.11 3.99 -12.29
CA GLY A 73 -31.59 3.91 -10.93
C GLY A 73 -30.25 4.63 -10.76
N VAL A 74 -29.35 4.50 -11.73
CA VAL A 74 -28.07 5.23 -11.73
C VAL A 74 -28.29 6.72 -11.92
N ARG A 75 -29.22 7.14 -12.79
CA ARG A 75 -29.56 8.57 -12.93
C ARG A 75 -30.12 9.15 -11.63
N ALA A 76 -30.92 8.39 -10.89
CA ALA A 76 -31.41 8.80 -9.59
C ALA A 76 -30.29 8.91 -8.54
N ALA A 77 -29.35 7.97 -8.52
CA ALA A 77 -28.26 7.94 -7.54
C ALA A 77 -27.13 8.94 -7.83
N MET A 78 -26.77 9.13 -9.10
CA MET A 78 -25.61 9.91 -9.53
C MET A 78 -25.98 11.30 -10.07
N GLY A 79 -27.25 11.52 -10.44
CA GLY A 79 -27.72 12.79 -10.98
C GLY A 79 -26.91 13.24 -12.20
N SER A 80 -26.55 14.53 -12.23
CA SER A 80 -25.75 15.14 -13.30
C SER A 80 -24.26 14.80 -13.23
N THR A 81 -23.79 14.11 -12.19
CA THR A 81 -22.37 13.75 -12.06
C THR A 81 -21.95 12.71 -13.10
N TRP A 82 -22.89 11.96 -13.67
CA TRP A 82 -22.64 10.94 -14.69
C TRP A 82 -23.32 11.26 -16.02
N ARG A 83 -22.64 10.88 -17.09
CA ARG A 83 -23.23 10.60 -18.41
C ARG A 83 -23.11 9.12 -18.63
N THR A 84 -24.25 8.43 -18.62
CA THR A 84 -24.31 6.96 -18.62
C THR A 84 -24.80 6.41 -19.94
N GLU A 85 -24.06 5.45 -20.49
CA GLU A 85 -24.49 4.59 -21.59
C GLU A 85 -24.63 3.16 -21.06
N VAL A 86 -25.80 2.55 -21.21
CA VAL A 86 -26.06 1.17 -20.73
C VAL A 86 -26.30 0.25 -21.91
N GLU A 87 -25.41 -0.71 -22.08
CA GLU A 87 -25.36 -1.65 -23.19
C GLU A 87 -25.16 -3.08 -22.68
N PHE A 88 -25.50 -4.07 -23.50
CA PHE A 88 -25.09 -5.44 -23.22
C PHE A 88 -23.58 -5.58 -23.42
N ALA A 89 -22.96 -6.44 -22.61
CA ALA A 89 -21.54 -6.73 -22.75
C ALA A 89 -21.23 -7.32 -24.14
N PRO A 90 -20.10 -6.93 -24.77
CA PRO A 90 -19.67 -7.52 -26.04
C PRO A 90 -19.56 -9.05 -25.95
N GLU A 91 -19.91 -9.75 -27.04
CA GLU A 91 -19.84 -11.23 -27.10
C GLU A 91 -18.45 -11.76 -26.72
N SER A 92 -17.40 -11.03 -27.10
CA SER A 92 -16.00 -11.39 -26.84
C SER A 92 -15.62 -11.49 -25.36
N ILE A 93 -16.39 -10.88 -24.44
CA ILE A 93 -16.11 -10.89 -23.00
C ILE A 93 -17.29 -11.38 -22.16
N ARG A 94 -18.51 -11.46 -22.72
CA ARG A 94 -19.75 -11.82 -21.99
C ARG A 94 -19.60 -13.11 -21.17
N VAL A 95 -19.05 -14.16 -21.78
CA VAL A 95 -18.88 -15.47 -21.12
C VAL A 95 -17.87 -15.40 -19.97
N GLU A 96 -16.78 -14.65 -20.13
CA GLU A 96 -15.77 -14.47 -19.08
C GLU A 96 -16.35 -13.73 -17.88
N LEU A 97 -17.16 -12.69 -18.12
CA LEU A 97 -17.84 -11.94 -17.07
C LEU A 97 -18.76 -12.84 -16.23
N SER A 98 -19.57 -13.68 -16.87
CA SER A 98 -20.46 -14.62 -16.17
C SER A 98 -19.73 -15.75 -15.43
N ARG A 99 -18.53 -16.17 -15.89
CA ARG A 99 -17.74 -17.20 -15.20
C ARG A 99 -17.06 -16.68 -13.93
N GLY A 100 -16.56 -15.45 -13.97
CA GLY A 100 -15.76 -14.91 -12.87
C GLY A 100 -15.42 -13.45 -13.06
N LEU A 101 -16.28 -12.55 -12.57
CA LEU A 101 -16.06 -11.11 -12.63
C LEU A 101 -14.77 -10.63 -11.93
N ASP A 102 -14.28 -11.39 -10.94
CA ASP A 102 -13.02 -11.15 -10.25
C ASP A 102 -11.78 -11.55 -11.06
N GLN A 103 -11.93 -12.50 -12.00
CA GLN A 103 -10.84 -13.03 -12.82
C GLN A 103 -10.49 -12.11 -14.01
N VAL A 104 -11.42 -11.25 -14.43
CA VAL A 104 -11.15 -10.27 -15.49
C VAL A 104 -10.18 -9.20 -14.97
N ASP A 105 -9.05 -9.06 -15.64
CA ASP A 105 -7.99 -8.09 -15.33
C ASP A 105 -8.01 -6.87 -16.26
N SER A 106 -7.09 -5.93 -16.03
CA SER A 106 -7.03 -4.71 -16.84
C SER A 106 -6.51 -4.97 -18.26
N ASP A 107 -5.70 -5.98 -18.50
CA ASP A 107 -5.12 -6.25 -19.82
C ASP A 107 -6.18 -6.85 -20.75
N ARG A 108 -7.01 -7.73 -20.21
CA ARG A 108 -8.20 -8.23 -20.90
C ARG A 108 -9.16 -7.09 -21.25
N MET A 109 -9.39 -6.17 -20.30
CA MET A 109 -10.22 -5.00 -20.54
C MET A 109 -9.64 -4.09 -21.64
N LEU A 110 -8.32 -3.87 -21.69
CA LEU A 110 -7.68 -3.09 -22.76
C LEU A 110 -7.84 -3.72 -24.14
N ALA A 111 -7.87 -5.06 -24.23
CA ALA A 111 -8.02 -5.77 -25.49
C ALA A 111 -9.43 -5.66 -26.08
N VAL A 112 -10.45 -5.63 -25.21
CA VAL A 112 -11.87 -5.63 -25.61
C VAL A 112 -12.49 -4.22 -25.63
N ALA A 113 -11.96 -3.29 -24.82
CA ALA A 113 -12.49 -1.95 -24.75
C ALA A 113 -12.44 -1.24 -26.12
N PRO A 114 -13.50 -0.50 -26.50
CA PRO A 114 -13.54 0.18 -27.78
C PRO A 114 -12.38 1.17 -27.93
N LYS A 115 -11.57 0.97 -28.98
CA LYS A 115 -10.42 1.82 -29.28
C LYS A 115 -10.89 3.24 -29.58
N GLY A 116 -10.34 4.22 -28.88
CA GLY A 116 -10.72 5.63 -29.02
C GLY A 116 -11.96 6.05 -28.23
N ALA A 117 -12.54 5.15 -27.42
CA ALA A 117 -13.61 5.52 -26.51
C ALA A 117 -13.12 6.50 -25.45
N SER A 118 -13.84 7.62 -25.31
CA SER A 118 -13.54 8.68 -24.35
C SER A 118 -14.10 8.43 -22.95
N ASP A 119 -14.50 7.19 -22.67
CA ASP A 119 -15.14 6.82 -21.42
C ASP A 119 -14.12 6.86 -20.29
N ASP A 120 -14.52 7.46 -19.16
CA ASP A 120 -13.66 7.52 -17.98
C ASP A 120 -13.68 6.18 -17.22
N LYS A 121 -14.82 5.49 -17.24
CA LYS A 121 -15.04 4.23 -16.50
C LYS A 121 -15.96 3.29 -17.27
N ILE A 122 -15.69 1.99 -17.13
CA ILE A 122 -16.59 0.92 -17.58
C ILE A 122 -17.05 0.14 -16.34
N MET A 123 -18.36 0.10 -16.11
CA MET A 123 -18.98 -0.71 -15.07
C MET A 123 -19.35 -2.05 -15.66
N LEU A 124 -18.72 -3.11 -15.15
CA LEU A 124 -19.01 -4.50 -15.50
C LEU A 124 -20.10 -5.01 -14.56
N VAL A 125 -21.20 -5.50 -15.13
CA VAL A 125 -22.39 -5.94 -14.39
C VAL A 125 -22.78 -7.33 -14.85
N VAL A 126 -23.00 -8.22 -13.89
CA VAL A 126 -23.42 -9.60 -14.15
C VAL A 126 -24.69 -9.89 -13.36
N VAL A 127 -25.66 -10.52 -14.03
CA VAL A 127 -26.88 -11.06 -13.43
C VAL A 127 -26.96 -12.56 -13.74
N ASP A 128 -26.78 -13.37 -12.71
CA ASP A 128 -26.76 -14.83 -12.81
C ASP A 128 -27.97 -15.46 -12.13
N ASP A 129 -28.42 -16.58 -12.71
CA ASP A 129 -29.45 -17.45 -12.13
C ASP A 129 -28.79 -18.46 -11.19
N GLY A 130 -28.91 -18.24 -9.89
CA GLY A 130 -28.31 -19.07 -8.85
C GLY A 130 -29.25 -20.17 -8.36
N ALA A 131 -28.72 -21.07 -7.51
CA ALA A 131 -29.47 -22.22 -7.01
C ALA A 131 -30.71 -21.84 -6.16
N THR A 132 -30.64 -20.76 -5.39
CA THR A 132 -31.69 -20.34 -4.44
C THR A 132 -32.36 -19.00 -4.80
N GLY A 133 -31.94 -18.37 -5.90
CA GLY A 133 -32.33 -17.02 -6.26
C GLY A 133 -31.52 -16.50 -7.43
N PHE A 134 -31.38 -15.19 -7.55
CA PHE A 134 -30.52 -14.54 -8.53
C PHE A 134 -29.31 -13.93 -7.83
N ALA A 135 -28.18 -13.86 -8.51
CA ALA A 135 -27.00 -13.17 -8.03
C ALA A 135 -26.70 -11.97 -8.93
N VAL A 136 -26.43 -10.84 -8.30
CA VAL A 136 -26.04 -9.61 -8.99
C VAL A 136 -24.64 -9.25 -8.57
N ALA A 137 -23.75 -9.02 -9.53
CA ALA A 137 -22.40 -8.56 -9.27
C ALA A 137 -22.06 -7.32 -10.11
N ALA A 138 -21.35 -6.37 -9.52
CA ALA A 138 -20.85 -5.19 -10.21
C ALA A 138 -19.39 -4.92 -9.84
N ARG A 139 -18.60 -4.48 -10.82
CA ARG A 139 -17.19 -4.09 -10.66
C ARG A 139 -16.85 -2.95 -11.60
N GLU A 140 -16.03 -2.03 -11.16
CA GLU A 140 -15.52 -0.94 -12.00
C GLU A 140 -14.19 -1.32 -12.67
N TRP A 141 -13.99 -0.85 -13.90
CA TRP A 141 -12.66 -0.61 -14.48
C TRP A 141 -12.49 0.87 -14.83
N ASP A 142 -11.46 1.51 -14.26
CA ASP A 142 -11.12 2.91 -14.54
C ASP A 142 -10.13 2.98 -15.71
N THR A 143 -10.53 3.61 -16.82
CA THR A 143 -9.74 3.62 -18.06
C THR A 143 -8.50 4.50 -17.94
N ARG A 144 -8.56 5.54 -17.10
CA ARG A 144 -7.48 6.53 -16.91
C ARG A 144 -6.32 5.96 -16.10
N THR A 145 -6.63 5.27 -15.01
CA THR A 145 -5.67 4.66 -14.08
C THR A 145 -5.44 3.18 -14.35
N ARG A 146 -6.19 2.57 -15.27
CA ARG A 146 -6.20 1.13 -15.58
C ARG A 146 -6.35 0.27 -14.32
N SER A 147 -7.12 0.77 -13.36
CA SER A 147 -7.32 0.12 -12.07
C SER A 147 -8.64 -0.63 -12.06
N MET A 148 -8.60 -1.87 -11.58
CA MET A 148 -9.81 -2.65 -11.32
C MET A 148 -10.33 -2.34 -9.92
N GLY A 149 -11.64 -2.10 -9.82
CA GLY A 149 -12.37 -1.96 -8.57
C GLY A 149 -12.59 -3.30 -7.87
N SER A 150 -13.22 -3.24 -6.71
CA SER A 150 -13.66 -4.42 -5.96
C SER A 150 -14.99 -4.96 -6.51
N VAL A 151 -15.21 -6.27 -6.43
CA VAL A 151 -16.50 -6.87 -6.82
C VAL A 151 -17.51 -6.70 -5.69
N ILE A 152 -18.61 -6.02 -5.96
CA ILE A 152 -19.78 -5.94 -5.08
C ILE A 152 -20.78 -7.01 -5.51
N ARG A 153 -21.21 -7.87 -4.59
CA ARG A 153 -22.16 -8.95 -4.85
C ARG A 153 -23.41 -8.80 -3.98
N HIS A 154 -24.58 -9.09 -4.56
CA HIS A 154 -25.86 -9.10 -3.89
C HIS A 154 -26.67 -10.32 -4.32
N ASP A 155 -27.11 -11.12 -3.33
CA ASP A 155 -28.07 -12.18 -3.56
C ASP A 155 -29.49 -11.59 -3.56
N VAL A 156 -30.26 -11.97 -4.58
CA VAL A 156 -31.58 -11.42 -4.86
C VAL A 156 -32.58 -12.59 -4.93
N PRO A 157 -33.36 -12.83 -3.87
CA PRO A 157 -34.31 -13.94 -3.84
C PRO A 157 -35.48 -13.75 -4.82
N GLN A 158 -35.90 -12.50 -5.05
CA GLN A 158 -37.09 -12.16 -5.82
C GLN A 158 -36.72 -11.50 -7.16
N ARG A 159 -37.33 -11.99 -8.25
CA ARG A 159 -37.04 -11.54 -9.61
C ARG A 159 -37.31 -10.05 -9.81
N GLU A 160 -38.36 -9.55 -9.18
CA GLU A 160 -38.85 -8.17 -9.31
C GLU A 160 -37.84 -7.17 -8.72
N ARG A 161 -37.00 -7.63 -7.78
CA ARG A 161 -35.98 -6.80 -7.12
C ARG A 161 -34.65 -6.73 -7.86
N ILE A 162 -34.48 -7.49 -8.97
CA ILE A 162 -33.22 -7.52 -9.71
C ILE A 162 -32.87 -6.11 -10.22
N GLY A 163 -33.81 -5.39 -10.85
CA GLY A 163 -33.54 -4.07 -11.42
C GLY A 163 -33.05 -3.05 -10.39
N GLU A 164 -33.68 -3.00 -9.22
CA GLU A 164 -33.24 -2.17 -8.08
C GLU A 164 -31.86 -2.62 -7.57
N SER A 165 -31.68 -3.91 -7.32
CA SER A 165 -30.45 -4.48 -6.76
C SER A 165 -29.24 -4.25 -7.68
N VAL A 166 -29.42 -4.35 -9.00
CA VAL A 166 -28.38 -4.05 -9.99
C VAL A 166 -28.02 -2.58 -10.00
N SER A 167 -29.01 -1.69 -9.96
CA SER A 167 -28.76 -0.24 -9.91
C SER A 167 -27.97 0.13 -8.66
N LEU A 168 -28.33 -0.45 -7.51
CA LEU A 168 -27.62 -0.27 -6.25
C LEU A 168 -26.20 -0.84 -6.30
N ALA A 169 -26.01 -2.04 -6.88
CA ALA A 169 -24.70 -2.65 -7.04
C ALA A 169 -23.77 -1.77 -7.89
N VAL A 170 -24.26 -1.22 -9.00
CA VAL A 170 -23.51 -0.29 -9.86
C VAL A 170 -23.12 0.97 -9.10
N ALA A 171 -24.05 1.59 -8.38
CA ALA A 171 -23.76 2.80 -7.59
C ALA A 171 -22.76 2.53 -6.45
N ARG A 172 -22.81 1.35 -5.81
CA ARG A 172 -21.89 0.95 -4.74
C ARG A 172 -20.50 0.52 -5.24
N ALA A 173 -20.42 -0.03 -6.45
CA ALA A 173 -19.17 -0.44 -7.06
C ALA A 173 -18.36 0.74 -7.62
N PHE A 174 -18.99 1.92 -7.75
CA PHE A 174 -18.31 3.12 -8.23
C PHE A 174 -17.27 3.63 -7.26
N VAL A 175 -16.09 3.94 -7.81
CA VAL A 175 -14.95 4.51 -7.13
C VAL A 175 -14.73 5.94 -7.62
N PRO A 176 -14.98 6.97 -6.78
CA PRO A 176 -14.71 8.35 -7.17
C PRO A 176 -13.21 8.57 -7.38
N ILE A 177 -12.86 9.41 -8.36
CA ILE A 177 -11.47 9.79 -8.64
C ILE A 177 -11.26 11.27 -8.30
N ALA A 178 -10.16 11.55 -7.63
CA ALA A 178 -9.69 12.89 -7.37
C ALA A 178 -8.30 13.10 -7.98
N ARG A 179 -8.03 14.31 -8.44
CA ARG A 179 -6.68 14.72 -8.86
C ARG A 179 -5.95 15.30 -7.66
N ILE A 180 -4.72 14.84 -7.41
CA ILE A 180 -3.85 15.39 -6.38
C ILE A 180 -3.08 16.55 -7.01
N ASP A 181 -3.34 17.78 -6.57
CA ASP A 181 -2.69 18.96 -7.15
C ASP A 181 -1.35 19.26 -6.48
N ASP A 182 -1.33 19.19 -5.15
CA ASP A 182 -0.18 19.57 -4.34
C ASP A 182 -0.11 18.71 -3.07
N VAL A 183 1.12 18.48 -2.61
CA VAL A 183 1.41 17.71 -1.39
C VAL A 183 2.50 18.44 -0.61
N LYS A 184 2.16 18.89 0.60
CA LYS A 184 3.05 19.59 1.52
C LYS A 184 3.14 18.81 2.82
N GLY A 185 4.29 18.18 3.05
CA GLY A 185 4.49 17.34 4.24
C GLY A 185 3.51 16.17 4.26
N ASN A 186 2.63 16.16 5.27
CA ASN A 186 1.59 15.14 5.44
C ASN A 186 0.20 15.61 5.01
N VAL A 187 0.09 16.73 4.31
CA VAL A 187 -1.19 17.25 3.80
C VAL A 187 -1.18 17.22 2.28
N ALA A 188 -2.19 16.59 1.68
CA ALA A 188 -2.42 16.56 0.24
C ALA A 188 -3.70 17.32 -0.09
N VAL A 189 -3.66 18.16 -1.12
CA VAL A 189 -4.84 18.86 -1.64
C VAL A 189 -5.33 18.13 -2.88
N VAL A 190 -6.58 17.67 -2.82
CA VAL A 190 -7.22 16.91 -3.89
C VAL A 190 -8.50 17.58 -4.38
N ARG A 191 -8.83 17.35 -5.66
CA ARG A 191 -10.10 17.77 -6.27
C ARG A 191 -10.81 16.57 -6.87
N PHE A 192 -12.01 16.29 -6.38
CA PHE A 192 -12.85 15.22 -6.92
C PHE A 192 -13.40 15.62 -8.28
N ARG A 193 -13.46 14.65 -9.19
CA ARG A 193 -14.12 14.87 -10.47
C ARG A 193 -15.63 14.86 -10.26
N GLY A 194 -16.32 15.79 -10.93
CA GLY A 194 -17.79 15.88 -10.90
C GLY A 194 -18.38 16.29 -9.55
N SER A 195 -17.58 16.58 -8.51
CA SER A 195 -18.09 16.98 -7.19
C SER A 195 -18.84 18.31 -7.20
N GLY A 196 -18.54 19.19 -8.16
CA GLY A 196 -19.29 20.44 -8.37
C GLY A 196 -20.66 20.24 -8.99
N LEU A 197 -20.95 19.04 -9.52
CA LEU A 197 -22.25 18.68 -10.08
C LEU A 197 -23.10 17.88 -9.08
N ALA A 198 -22.50 17.38 -8.00
CA ALA A 198 -23.21 16.59 -7.02
C ALA A 198 -24.12 17.49 -6.18
N ILE A 199 -25.43 17.23 -6.22
CA ILE A 199 -26.44 17.99 -5.48
C ILE A 199 -26.59 17.43 -4.06
N ASP A 200 -26.44 16.11 -3.92
CA ASP A 200 -26.60 15.38 -2.66
C ASP A 200 -25.25 14.94 -2.08
N ALA A 201 -25.07 15.11 -0.77
CA ALA A 201 -23.93 14.60 -0.03
C ALA A 201 -23.90 13.06 0.00
N ALA A 202 -25.05 12.39 -0.18
CA ALA A 202 -25.15 10.94 -0.31
C ALA A 202 -24.63 10.41 -1.65
N CYS A 203 -24.48 11.27 -2.66
CA CYS A 203 -23.96 10.88 -3.98
C CYS A 203 -22.56 10.25 -3.83
N PRO A 204 -22.30 9.06 -4.41
CA PRO A 204 -20.99 8.43 -4.38
C PRO A 204 -19.83 9.28 -4.94
N ALA A 205 -20.12 10.26 -5.81
CA ALA A 205 -19.13 11.19 -6.33
C ALA A 205 -18.76 12.33 -5.34
N SER A 206 -19.57 12.54 -4.31
CA SER A 206 -19.33 13.55 -3.28
C SER A 206 -18.26 13.08 -2.29
N PRO A 207 -17.24 13.90 -1.99
CA PRO A 207 -16.25 13.58 -0.96
C PRO A 207 -16.90 13.53 0.42
N ARG A 208 -16.44 12.62 1.28
CA ARG A 208 -16.89 12.51 2.67
C ARG A 208 -15.72 12.64 3.64
N ILE A 209 -15.93 13.32 4.75
CA ILE A 209 -14.94 13.38 5.84
C ILE A 209 -14.67 11.96 6.35
N GLY A 210 -13.40 11.63 6.58
CA GLY A 210 -12.95 10.29 6.96
C GLY A 210 -12.79 9.31 5.80
N GLN A 211 -13.27 9.64 4.58
CA GLN A 211 -13.11 8.78 3.42
C GLN A 211 -11.63 8.55 3.10
N CYS A 212 -11.26 7.28 2.90
CA CYS A 212 -9.91 6.89 2.55
C CYS A 212 -9.77 6.76 1.03
N LEU A 213 -8.64 7.23 0.50
CA LEU A 213 -8.29 7.19 -0.91
C LEU A 213 -6.93 6.51 -1.09
N ARG A 214 -6.82 5.64 -2.10
CA ARG A 214 -5.54 5.07 -2.53
C ARG A 214 -4.89 5.98 -3.58
N VAL A 215 -3.56 5.98 -3.63
CA VAL A 215 -2.83 6.83 -4.57
C VAL A 215 -2.37 6.05 -5.80
N VAL A 216 -2.59 6.64 -6.96
CA VAL A 216 -2.09 6.15 -8.25
C VAL A 216 -1.32 7.27 -8.95
N THR A 217 -0.14 6.94 -9.45
CA THR A 217 0.67 7.83 -10.30
C THR A 217 0.57 7.39 -11.74
N ARG A 218 0.49 8.37 -12.65
CA ARG A 218 0.37 8.15 -14.09
C ARG A 218 1.43 8.99 -14.79
N GLN A 219 2.43 8.32 -15.35
CA GLN A 219 3.45 8.92 -16.18
C GLN A 219 3.02 8.87 -17.65
N ASN A 220 2.90 10.04 -18.25
CA ASN A 220 2.48 10.19 -19.63
C ASN A 220 3.68 10.36 -20.58
N ASP A 221 3.49 9.93 -21.82
CA ASP A 221 4.38 10.22 -22.94
C ASP A 221 4.12 11.63 -23.52
N ARG A 222 4.70 11.93 -24.68
CA ARG A 222 4.51 13.23 -25.35
C ARG A 222 3.10 13.41 -25.93
N TYR A 223 2.37 12.33 -26.14
CA TYR A 223 1.02 12.29 -26.72
C TYR A 223 -0.08 12.22 -25.64
N GLY A 224 0.29 12.17 -24.35
CA GLY A 224 -0.65 12.08 -23.23
C GLY A 224 -1.10 10.65 -22.90
N ASN A 225 -0.52 9.64 -23.57
CA ASN A 225 -0.76 8.24 -23.28
C ASN A 225 0.12 7.79 -22.11
N PRO A 226 -0.35 6.85 -21.27
CA PRO A 226 0.49 6.33 -20.20
C PRO A 226 1.68 5.57 -20.82
N LYS A 227 2.89 5.86 -20.33
CA LYS A 227 4.09 5.10 -20.73
C LYS A 227 3.93 3.62 -20.33
N PRO A 228 4.62 2.69 -21.01
CA PRO A 228 4.80 1.33 -20.50
C PRO A 228 5.31 1.39 -19.05
N ASN A 229 4.61 0.73 -18.12
CA ASN A 229 4.88 0.75 -16.66
C ASN A 229 4.86 2.15 -16.00
N GLY A 230 4.24 3.13 -16.66
CA GLY A 230 4.06 4.50 -16.18
C GLY A 230 2.89 4.66 -15.20
N LEU A 231 1.99 3.68 -15.13
CA LEU A 231 0.91 3.61 -14.16
C LEU A 231 1.36 2.79 -12.95
N ARG A 232 1.36 3.41 -11.76
CA ARG A 232 1.78 2.74 -10.52
C ARG A 232 0.88 3.12 -9.37
N SER A 233 0.25 2.13 -8.75
CA SER A 233 -0.35 2.31 -7.43
C SER A 233 0.77 2.38 -6.39
N ILE A 234 0.68 3.36 -5.49
CA ILE A 234 1.66 3.47 -4.41
C ILE A 234 1.12 2.67 -3.23
N GLU A 235 1.68 1.48 -3.04
CA GLU A 235 1.32 0.60 -1.92
C GLU A 235 1.59 1.27 -0.58
N TRP A 236 0.80 0.89 0.42
CA TRP A 236 0.92 1.38 1.80
C TRP A 236 0.91 2.91 1.92
N THR A 237 0.24 3.60 0.98
CA THR A 237 0.02 5.04 0.99
C THR A 237 -1.47 5.34 0.83
N LEU A 238 -2.08 5.89 1.87
CA LEU A 238 -3.48 6.26 1.93
C LEU A 238 -3.61 7.76 2.19
N LEU A 239 -4.63 8.36 1.57
CA LEU A 239 -5.08 9.71 1.88
C LEU A 239 -6.38 9.62 2.64
N ARG A 240 -6.48 10.23 3.82
CA ARG A 240 -7.73 10.34 4.58
C ARG A 240 -8.28 11.75 4.44
N VAL A 241 -9.51 11.88 3.96
CA VAL A 241 -10.17 13.18 3.85
C VAL A 241 -10.38 13.76 5.25
N ASN A 242 -9.81 14.94 5.51
CA ASN A 242 -9.91 15.62 6.79
C ASN A 242 -10.91 16.79 6.69
N THR A 243 -10.66 17.71 5.77
CA THR A 243 -11.47 18.93 5.61
C THR A 243 -11.96 19.07 4.17
N ILE A 244 -13.19 19.55 4.01
CA ILE A 244 -13.80 19.85 2.70
C ILE A 244 -14.16 21.33 2.67
N GLU A 245 -13.41 22.11 1.88
CA GLU A 245 -13.66 23.53 1.67
C GLU A 245 -14.16 23.75 0.24
N GLN A 246 -15.48 23.82 0.08
CA GLN A 246 -16.15 23.89 -1.23
C GLN A 246 -15.75 22.71 -2.14
N GLN A 247 -14.82 22.94 -3.08
CA GLN A 247 -14.36 21.96 -4.07
C GLN A 247 -12.88 21.59 -3.89
N ARG A 248 -12.26 22.13 -2.84
CA ARG A 248 -10.90 21.83 -2.42
C ARG A 248 -10.98 20.92 -1.20
N VAL A 249 -10.42 19.72 -1.33
CA VAL A 249 -10.44 18.72 -0.25
C VAL A 249 -9.02 18.56 0.27
N GLU A 250 -8.85 18.73 1.58
CA GLU A 250 -7.58 18.51 2.26
C GLU A 250 -7.56 17.12 2.89
N CYS A 251 -6.53 16.37 2.57
CA CYS A 251 -6.34 15.00 3.03
C CYS A 251 -5.06 14.86 3.84
N GLU A 252 -5.11 14.05 4.88
CA GLU A 252 -3.94 13.59 5.62
C GLU A 252 -3.29 12.41 4.89
N VAL A 253 -1.97 12.50 4.68
CA VAL A 253 -1.17 11.48 4.02
C VAL A 253 -0.63 10.51 5.07
N HIS A 254 -1.02 9.24 4.96
CA HIS A 254 -0.45 8.15 5.75
C HIS A 254 0.33 7.23 4.81
N SER A 255 1.63 7.11 5.02
CA SER A 255 2.51 6.29 4.17
C SER A 255 3.52 5.51 5.01
N ILE A 256 3.84 4.28 4.58
CA ILE A 256 4.98 3.53 5.12
C ILE A 256 6.30 4.27 4.92
N ASN A 257 6.44 4.98 3.81
CA ASN A 257 7.65 5.70 3.43
C ASN A 257 7.43 7.21 3.35
N ARG A 258 8.33 7.97 3.95
CA ARG A 258 8.28 9.44 3.89
C ARG A 258 8.65 9.93 2.48
N GLY A 259 7.96 10.95 1.99
CA GLY A 259 8.33 11.70 0.78
C GLY A 259 7.93 11.09 -0.58
N TYR A 260 7.18 9.98 -0.62
CA TYR A 260 6.79 9.32 -1.88
C TYR A 260 5.88 10.17 -2.78
N LEU A 261 5.22 11.17 -2.21
CA LEU A 261 4.32 12.08 -2.92
C LEU A 261 4.91 13.49 -3.10
N ALA A 262 6.19 13.69 -2.81
CA ALA A 262 6.81 15.01 -2.88
C ALA A 262 6.79 15.60 -4.30
N GLY A 263 6.58 16.92 -4.39
CA GLY A 263 6.58 17.68 -5.64
C GLY A 263 5.19 17.86 -6.26
N ARG A 264 5.09 18.76 -7.22
CA ARG A 264 3.81 19.15 -7.86
C ARG A 264 3.45 18.21 -9.02
N SER A 265 2.16 17.91 -9.17
CA SER A 265 1.65 17.20 -10.35
C SER A 265 1.82 18.05 -11.60
N ASN A 266 2.18 17.42 -12.73
CA ASN A 266 2.32 18.08 -14.02
C ASN A 266 1.75 17.19 -15.15
N SER A 267 1.73 17.68 -16.39
CA SER A 267 1.16 16.93 -17.53
C SER A 267 1.86 15.60 -17.83
N ARG A 268 3.15 15.45 -17.45
CA ARG A 268 3.93 14.22 -17.63
C ARG A 268 3.84 13.27 -16.43
N LEU A 269 3.58 13.78 -15.22
CA LEU A 269 3.40 13.01 -14.00
C LEU A 269 2.14 13.49 -13.31
N GLU A 270 1.04 12.82 -13.63
CA GLU A 270 -0.25 13.04 -12.99
C GLU A 270 -0.37 12.14 -11.76
N ARG A 271 -1.07 12.63 -10.73
CA ARG A 271 -1.34 11.87 -9.52
C ARG A 271 -2.84 11.90 -9.24
N TYR A 272 -3.37 10.73 -9.00
CA TYR A 272 -4.78 10.50 -8.75
C TYR A 272 -4.96 9.83 -7.39
N ALA A 273 -6.06 10.15 -6.75
CA ALA A 273 -6.54 9.50 -5.55
C ALA A 273 -7.87 8.82 -5.90
N LEU A 274 -7.96 7.52 -5.68
CA LEU A 274 -9.16 6.72 -5.94
C LEU A 274 -9.81 6.37 -4.61
N GLY A 275 -11.14 6.49 -4.51
CA GLY A 275 -11.89 6.02 -3.35
C GLY A 275 -11.59 4.57 -2.97
N VAL A 276 -11.58 4.27 -1.67
CA VAL A 276 -11.46 2.89 -1.18
C VAL A 276 -12.84 2.34 -0.84
N LEU A 277 -13.17 1.17 -1.40
CA LEU A 277 -14.34 0.38 -1.04
C LEU A 277 -13.92 -0.77 -0.12
N THR A 278 -14.80 -1.15 0.82
CA THR A 278 -14.59 -2.22 1.80
C THR A 278 -15.62 -3.34 1.62
N PRO A 279 -15.52 -4.16 0.57
CA PRO A 279 -16.45 -5.26 0.32
C PRO A 279 -16.33 -6.43 1.32
N PHE A 280 -15.21 -6.54 2.04
CA PHE A 280 -14.94 -7.63 2.97
C PHE A 280 -15.14 -7.17 4.42
N ALA A 281 -15.51 -8.10 5.30
CA ALA A 281 -15.69 -7.80 6.72
C ALA A 281 -14.36 -7.51 7.43
N ASP A 282 -13.27 -8.13 6.99
CA ASP A 282 -11.93 -7.98 7.53
C ASP A 282 -10.86 -8.15 6.43
N THR A 283 -9.60 -7.94 6.82
CA THR A 283 -8.43 -8.18 5.98
C THR A 283 -7.43 -9.05 6.72
N GLU A 284 -6.91 -10.07 6.04
CA GLU A 284 -5.76 -10.85 6.49
C GLU A 284 -4.47 -10.12 6.11
N LEU A 285 -3.75 -9.60 7.10
CA LEU A 285 -2.41 -9.04 6.92
C LEU A 285 -1.43 -10.20 6.79
N GLU A 286 -0.58 -10.19 5.77
CA GLU A 286 0.50 -11.15 5.58
C GLU A 286 1.84 -10.42 5.57
N LEU A 287 2.74 -10.77 6.49
CA LEU A 287 4.09 -10.23 6.57
C LEU A 287 5.08 -11.19 5.92
N ARG A 288 5.85 -10.67 4.96
CA ARG A 288 6.85 -11.43 4.21
C ARG A 288 8.20 -10.74 4.28
N SER A 289 9.27 -11.52 4.21
CA SER A 289 10.63 -10.99 4.12
C SER A 289 10.85 -10.31 2.79
N LYS A 290 11.41 -9.10 2.84
CA LYS A 290 11.90 -8.35 1.68
C LYS A 290 13.16 -9.00 1.11
N GLU A 291 13.98 -9.61 1.95
CA GLU A 291 15.11 -10.42 1.51
C GLU A 291 14.62 -11.79 1.05
N SER A 292 14.31 -11.90 -0.25
CA SER A 292 13.91 -13.16 -0.89
C SER A 292 14.92 -13.59 -1.95
N VAL A 293 14.99 -14.91 -2.15
CA VAL A 293 15.64 -15.52 -3.32
C VAL A 293 15.05 -14.92 -4.60
N ALA A 294 13.73 -14.71 -4.66
CA ALA A 294 13.07 -14.07 -5.80
C ALA A 294 13.67 -12.70 -6.14
N GLY A 295 13.91 -11.85 -5.14
CA GLY A 295 14.54 -10.54 -5.38
C GLY A 295 15.99 -10.61 -5.84
N THR A 296 16.65 -11.76 -5.65
CA THR A 296 17.99 -12.02 -6.21
C THR A 296 17.89 -12.56 -7.62
N LEU A 297 16.95 -13.47 -7.88
CA LEU A 297 16.68 -14.05 -9.19
C LEU A 297 16.18 -13.00 -10.19
N LEU A 298 15.28 -12.10 -9.78
CA LEU A 298 14.78 -10.97 -10.58
C LEU A 298 15.86 -9.96 -10.98
N LYS A 299 17.05 -9.98 -10.37
CA LYS A 299 18.18 -9.15 -10.85
C LYS A 299 18.85 -9.75 -12.09
N HIS A 300 18.61 -11.02 -12.35
CA HIS A 300 19.12 -11.77 -13.48
C HIS A 300 18.12 -11.86 -14.63
N ASP A 301 16.88 -11.37 -14.44
CA ASP A 301 15.88 -11.15 -15.50
C ASP A 301 16.45 -10.14 -16.53
N ALA A 302 16.94 -10.67 -17.65
CA ALA A 302 17.69 -9.91 -18.64
C ALA A 302 16.74 -9.15 -19.59
N ASP A 303 15.60 -9.74 -19.91
CA ASP A 303 14.60 -9.17 -20.83
C ASP A 303 13.53 -8.32 -20.13
N LYS A 304 13.50 -8.35 -18.79
CA LYS A 304 12.59 -7.60 -17.91
C LYS A 304 11.13 -7.94 -18.16
N ASP A 305 10.87 -9.18 -18.55
CA ASP A 305 9.52 -9.69 -18.76
C ASP A 305 8.84 -10.12 -17.43
N GLY A 306 9.60 -10.20 -16.34
CA GLY A 306 9.13 -10.59 -15.01
C GLY A 306 9.15 -12.10 -14.76
N PHE A 307 9.59 -12.89 -15.73
CA PHE A 307 9.95 -14.29 -15.59
C PHE A 307 11.45 -14.41 -15.40
N VAL A 308 11.90 -15.52 -14.82
CA VAL A 308 13.34 -15.80 -14.71
C VAL A 308 13.62 -17.16 -15.30
N ALA A 309 14.28 -17.20 -16.45
CA ALA A 309 14.63 -18.46 -17.08
C ALA A 309 15.89 -19.06 -16.46
N ARG A 310 15.99 -20.40 -16.50
CA ARG A 310 17.13 -21.12 -15.91
C ARG A 310 18.49 -20.70 -16.48
N ASP A 311 18.54 -20.34 -17.75
CA ASP A 311 19.75 -19.94 -18.48
C ASP A 311 20.22 -18.51 -18.19
N GLU A 312 19.34 -17.66 -17.65
CA GLU A 312 19.67 -16.29 -17.24
C GLU A 312 20.36 -16.23 -15.87
N VAL A 313 20.18 -17.29 -15.08
CA VAL A 313 20.61 -17.38 -13.69
C VAL A 313 21.99 -18.02 -13.60
N PRO A 314 22.93 -17.45 -12.82
CA PRO A 314 24.26 -18.03 -12.67
C PRO A 314 24.22 -19.45 -12.06
N VAL A 315 25.22 -20.28 -12.38
CA VAL A 315 25.27 -21.72 -12.06
C VAL A 315 25.06 -22.03 -10.57
N ASN A 316 25.49 -21.13 -9.69
CA ASN A 316 25.31 -21.26 -8.24
C ASN A 316 23.86 -21.09 -7.77
N LEU A 317 22.98 -20.53 -8.60
CA LEU A 317 21.56 -20.28 -8.32
C LEU A 317 20.63 -21.17 -9.17
N ALA A 318 21.15 -21.86 -10.19
CA ALA A 318 20.36 -22.78 -11.03
C ALA A 318 19.66 -23.88 -10.23
N GLY A 319 20.31 -24.44 -9.20
CA GLY A 319 19.68 -25.43 -8.31
C GLY A 319 18.55 -24.86 -7.43
N VAL A 320 18.45 -23.54 -7.31
CA VAL A 320 17.35 -22.88 -6.61
C VAL A 320 16.16 -22.68 -7.54
N VAL A 321 16.41 -22.35 -8.82
CA VAL A 321 15.38 -22.30 -9.87
C VAL A 321 14.65 -23.63 -9.95
N ASP A 322 15.38 -24.74 -10.03
CA ASP A 322 14.81 -26.10 -10.12
C ASP A 322 13.94 -26.50 -8.93
N ARG A 323 14.15 -25.88 -7.77
CA ARG A 323 13.38 -26.15 -6.55
C ARG A 323 12.12 -25.32 -6.45
N VAL A 324 12.08 -24.19 -7.15
CA VAL A 324 11.02 -23.18 -7.10
C VAL A 324 10.07 -23.32 -8.30
N ASP A 325 10.59 -23.81 -9.43
CA ASP A 325 9.84 -24.18 -10.63
C ASP A 325 8.94 -25.40 -10.31
N LEU A 326 7.72 -25.10 -9.83
CA LEU A 326 6.73 -26.10 -9.43
C LEU A 326 6.04 -26.69 -10.65
N ASN A 327 5.85 -25.88 -11.69
CA ASN A 327 5.18 -26.27 -12.92
C ASN A 327 6.12 -27.02 -13.91
N ARG A 328 7.45 -26.97 -13.65
CA ARG A 328 8.55 -27.58 -14.41
C ARG A 328 8.64 -27.09 -15.85
N ASP A 329 8.33 -25.82 -16.10
CA ASP A 329 8.40 -25.21 -17.42
C ASP A 329 9.81 -24.65 -17.76
N GLY A 330 10.74 -24.72 -16.81
CA GLY A 330 12.12 -24.24 -16.98
C GLY A 330 12.29 -22.74 -16.78
N LYS A 331 11.23 -22.04 -16.39
CA LYS A 331 11.20 -20.63 -16.02
C LYS A 331 10.51 -20.48 -14.66
N LEU A 332 10.73 -19.35 -14.01
CA LEU A 332 10.00 -18.99 -12.81
C LEU A 332 8.98 -17.93 -13.15
N ASP A 333 7.72 -18.23 -12.89
CA ASP A 333 6.66 -17.25 -13.03
C ASP A 333 6.59 -16.31 -11.80
N PRO A 334 5.91 -15.14 -11.90
CA PRO A 334 5.76 -14.24 -10.76
C PRO A 334 5.11 -14.89 -9.53
N ALA A 335 4.19 -15.85 -9.70
CA ALA A 335 3.51 -16.50 -8.59
C ALA A 335 4.45 -17.47 -7.84
N GLU A 336 5.31 -18.18 -8.56
CA GLU A 336 6.36 -19.04 -8.01
C GLU A 336 7.43 -18.20 -7.29
N LEU A 337 7.84 -17.07 -7.88
CA LEU A 337 8.71 -16.11 -7.23
C LEU A 337 8.09 -15.55 -5.94
N GLU A 338 6.79 -15.21 -5.95
CA GLU A 338 6.06 -14.80 -4.74
C GLU A 338 6.03 -15.90 -3.67
N ALA A 339 5.88 -17.17 -4.06
CA ALA A 339 5.87 -18.30 -3.13
C ALA A 339 7.21 -18.53 -2.40
N THR A 340 8.33 -18.04 -2.96
CA THR A 340 9.64 -18.11 -2.29
C THR A 340 9.82 -17.13 -1.14
N LYS A 341 8.96 -16.11 -1.02
CA LYS A 341 9.10 -15.09 0.01
C LYS A 341 8.81 -15.71 1.39
N ARG A 342 9.80 -15.66 2.28
CA ARG A 342 9.71 -16.25 3.62
C ARG A 342 8.68 -15.49 4.47
N PRO A 343 7.74 -16.19 5.15
CA PRO A 343 6.82 -15.55 6.08
C PRO A 343 7.54 -15.04 7.33
N LEU A 344 7.11 -13.90 7.85
CA LEU A 344 7.65 -13.28 9.07
C LEU A 344 6.78 -13.67 10.28
N VAL A 345 7.26 -14.65 11.05
CA VAL A 345 6.54 -15.31 12.16
C VAL A 345 6.83 -14.65 13.51
N GLY A 346 5.81 -14.51 14.36
CA GLY A 346 5.98 -14.01 15.74
C GLY A 346 6.18 -12.49 15.87
N TYR A 347 5.75 -11.72 14.87
CA TYR A 347 5.84 -10.25 14.90
C TYR A 347 4.60 -9.67 15.59
N ASP A 348 4.81 -8.77 16.55
CA ASP A 348 3.73 -8.11 17.28
C ASP A 348 3.11 -7.00 16.43
N ILE A 349 1.79 -7.04 16.26
CA ILE A 349 1.04 -6.04 15.49
C ILE A 349 0.16 -5.24 16.44
N TYR A 350 0.46 -3.95 16.55
CA TYR A 350 -0.38 -2.99 17.24
C TYR A 350 -1.19 -2.19 16.22
N PHE A 351 -2.35 -1.68 16.62
CA PHE A 351 -3.09 -0.71 15.81
C PHE A 351 -3.13 0.65 16.51
N LYS A 352 -3.20 1.71 15.69
CA LYS A 352 -3.71 3.03 16.08
C LYS A 352 -4.84 3.39 15.14
N ASP A 353 -5.97 3.78 15.70
CA ASP A 353 -7.04 4.42 14.96
C ASP A 353 -6.73 5.93 14.82
N PRO A 354 -6.63 6.49 13.60
CA PRO A 354 -6.34 7.91 13.42
C PRO A 354 -7.53 8.82 13.78
N THR A 355 -8.76 8.29 13.85
CA THR A 355 -9.96 9.05 14.23
C THR A 355 -10.10 9.13 15.74
N THR A 356 -10.04 7.97 16.41
CA THR A 356 -10.31 7.88 17.86
C THR A 356 -9.05 7.96 18.72
N GLU A 357 -7.87 7.90 18.09
CA GLU A 357 -6.57 7.73 18.74
C GLU A 357 -6.43 6.47 19.61
N GLU A 358 -7.40 5.55 19.54
CA GLU A 358 -7.37 4.27 20.24
C GLU A 358 -6.16 3.46 19.77
N THR A 359 -5.41 2.91 20.73
CA THR A 359 -4.28 2.04 20.46
C THR A 359 -4.44 0.72 21.20
N GLY A 360 -3.97 -0.37 20.58
CA GLY A 360 -4.05 -1.69 21.19
C GLY A 360 -3.21 -2.71 20.46
N LEU A 361 -2.92 -3.82 21.13
CA LEU A 361 -2.30 -4.99 20.52
C LEU A 361 -3.39 -5.79 19.78
N LEU A 362 -3.20 -6.05 18.49
CA LEU A 362 -4.05 -6.99 17.74
C LEU A 362 -3.63 -8.43 17.99
N GLY A 363 -2.32 -8.69 18.04
CA GLY A 363 -1.77 -10.02 18.27
C GLY A 363 -0.40 -10.19 17.61
N GLN A 364 0.01 -11.45 17.46
CA GLN A 364 1.25 -11.85 16.81
C GLN A 364 0.96 -12.58 15.49
N THR A 365 1.86 -12.44 14.52
CA THR A 365 1.77 -13.20 13.28
C THR A 365 1.95 -14.69 13.51
N ASP A 366 1.13 -15.50 12.84
CA ASP A 366 1.18 -16.96 12.91
C ASP A 366 2.39 -17.54 12.15
N TRP A 367 2.46 -18.88 12.07
CA TRP A 367 3.51 -19.60 11.33
C TRP A 367 3.54 -19.33 9.82
N ARG A 368 2.45 -18.76 9.26
CA ARG A 368 2.35 -18.32 7.86
C ARG A 368 2.65 -16.83 7.71
N GLY A 369 3.03 -16.15 8.79
CA GLY A 369 3.26 -14.70 8.82
C GLY A 369 1.97 -13.89 8.75
N ARG A 370 0.82 -14.48 9.12
CA ARG A 370 -0.51 -13.87 8.94
C ARG A 370 -1.14 -13.42 10.24
N LEU A 371 -1.97 -12.39 10.15
CA LEU A 371 -2.82 -11.91 11.23
C LEU A 371 -4.11 -11.31 10.66
N ARG A 372 -5.27 -11.68 11.24
CA ARG A 372 -6.55 -11.07 10.88
C ARG A 372 -6.65 -9.66 11.48
N VAL A 373 -6.97 -8.67 10.64
CA VAL A 373 -7.20 -7.28 11.02
C VAL A 373 -8.70 -6.99 11.00
N PRO A 374 -9.34 -6.77 12.16
CA PRO A 374 -10.77 -6.51 12.24
C PRO A 374 -11.13 -5.12 11.68
N PRO A 375 -12.40 -4.91 11.29
CA PRO A 375 -12.88 -3.62 10.81
C PRO A 375 -12.71 -2.53 11.88
N ALA A 376 -12.37 -1.31 11.47
CA ALA A 376 -12.37 -0.16 12.38
C ALA A 376 -13.80 0.15 12.84
N LYS A 377 -13.97 0.67 14.08
CA LYS A 377 -15.30 0.93 14.65
C LYS A 377 -16.08 1.98 13.84
N ASP A 378 -15.35 2.94 13.27
CA ASP A 378 -15.84 4.01 12.42
C ASP A 378 -15.90 3.62 10.92
N GLY A 379 -15.53 2.39 10.57
CA GLY A 379 -15.40 1.94 9.17
C GLY A 379 -14.22 2.59 8.43
N GLY A 380 -13.32 3.29 9.14
CA GLY A 380 -12.17 3.99 8.60
C GLY A 380 -10.92 3.12 8.45
N MET A 381 -9.79 3.79 8.24
CA MET A 381 -8.48 3.14 8.18
C MET A 381 -7.90 2.87 9.57
N ARG A 382 -6.98 1.90 9.66
CA ARG A 382 -6.11 1.67 10.82
C ARG A 382 -4.66 1.90 10.42
N LEU A 383 -3.84 2.37 11.37
CA LEU A 383 -2.39 2.39 11.23
C LEU A 383 -1.80 1.24 12.04
N LEU A 384 -1.22 0.25 11.36
CA LEU A 384 -0.62 -0.90 12.03
C LEU A 384 0.86 -0.63 12.33
N TYR A 385 1.30 -0.94 13.53
CA TYR A 385 2.68 -0.84 13.98
C TYR A 385 3.23 -2.25 14.11
N VAL A 386 4.14 -2.60 13.22
CA VAL A 386 4.78 -3.92 13.21
C VAL A 386 6.04 -3.87 14.04
N ARG A 387 6.09 -4.69 15.11
CA ARG A 387 7.23 -4.78 16.01
C ARG A 387 7.84 -6.18 16.01
N SER A 388 9.15 -6.21 16.22
CA SER A 388 9.94 -7.41 16.49
C SER A 388 10.66 -7.18 17.81
N GLY A 389 10.21 -7.84 18.88
CA GLY A 389 10.66 -7.57 20.25
C GLY A 389 10.50 -6.08 20.60
N GLY A 390 11.59 -5.43 21.03
CA GLY A 390 11.56 -4.00 21.38
C GLY A 390 11.41 -3.04 20.19
N MET A 391 11.68 -3.48 18.97
CA MET A 391 11.91 -2.61 17.82
C MET A 391 10.66 -2.43 16.95
N LEU A 392 10.38 -1.19 16.54
CA LEU A 392 9.39 -0.88 15.50
C LEU A 392 10.04 -1.02 14.11
N LEU A 393 9.46 -1.85 13.26
CA LEU A 393 9.95 -2.11 11.90
C LEU A 393 9.20 -1.28 10.85
N ALA A 394 7.87 -1.23 10.94
CA ALA A 394 7.05 -0.53 9.97
C ALA A 394 5.78 0.06 10.57
N ARG A 395 5.26 1.07 9.85
CA ARG A 395 3.93 1.65 10.05
C ARG A 395 3.13 1.43 8.78
N LEU A 396 2.12 0.58 8.84
CA LEU A 396 1.36 0.12 7.69
C LEU A 396 -0.05 0.72 7.74
N PRO A 397 -0.35 1.74 6.92
CA PRO A 397 -1.71 2.25 6.81
C PRO A 397 -2.56 1.26 6.00
N ILE A 398 -3.71 0.85 6.53
CA ILE A 398 -4.61 -0.13 5.91
C ILE A 398 -6.06 0.30 6.09
N VAL A 399 -6.91 0.02 5.10
CA VAL A 399 -8.36 0.04 5.28
C VAL A 399 -8.84 -1.40 5.42
N PRO A 400 -9.17 -1.87 6.64
CA PRO A 400 -9.67 -3.23 6.81
C PRO A 400 -10.92 -3.47 5.97
N GLY A 401 -11.00 -4.62 5.30
CA GLY A 401 -12.09 -4.96 4.40
C GLY A 401 -11.89 -4.53 2.94
N GLN A 402 -10.84 -3.75 2.63
CA GLN A 402 -10.53 -3.33 1.25
C GLN A 402 -10.10 -4.50 0.37
N THR A 403 -9.19 -5.33 0.89
CA THR A 403 -8.73 -6.56 0.25
C THR A 403 -8.90 -7.72 1.22
N ARG A 404 -9.02 -8.94 0.69
CA ARG A 404 -9.03 -10.15 1.53
C ARG A 404 -7.69 -10.38 2.20
N VAL A 405 -6.61 -10.17 1.44
CA VAL A 405 -5.23 -10.30 1.90
C VAL A 405 -4.48 -9.02 1.58
N ALA A 406 -3.68 -8.53 2.52
CA ALA A 406 -2.75 -7.41 2.32
C ALA A 406 -1.34 -7.87 2.67
N ALA A 407 -0.49 -8.04 1.66
CA ALA A 407 0.89 -8.52 1.83
C ALA A 407 1.86 -7.34 2.02
N ALA A 408 2.59 -7.33 3.13
CA ALA A 408 3.62 -6.32 3.44
C ALA A 408 5.01 -6.97 3.46
N GLU A 409 5.92 -6.40 2.68
CA GLU A 409 7.32 -6.82 2.67
C GLU A 409 8.16 -6.00 3.63
N LEU A 410 8.75 -6.67 4.61
CA LEU A 410 9.58 -6.06 5.65
C LEU A 410 10.95 -6.71 5.70
N THR A 411 11.93 -5.96 6.19
CA THR A 411 13.27 -6.50 6.47
C THR A 411 13.17 -7.58 7.55
N ASP A 412 13.81 -8.74 7.31
CA ASP A 412 13.84 -9.82 8.31
C ASP A 412 14.75 -9.43 9.49
N ASP A 413 14.17 -9.41 10.70
CA ASP A 413 14.81 -8.98 11.93
C ASP A 413 15.16 -10.15 12.87
N GLU A 414 14.99 -11.40 12.43
CA GLU A 414 15.19 -12.62 13.23
C GLU A 414 16.57 -12.67 13.91
N LYS A 415 17.64 -12.36 13.16
CA LYS A 415 19.01 -12.40 13.69
C LYS A 415 19.28 -11.36 14.77
N ARG A 416 18.68 -10.18 14.66
CA ARG A 416 18.79 -9.14 15.69
C ARG A 416 17.99 -9.53 16.93
N LEU A 417 16.79 -10.08 16.75
CA LEU A 417 15.98 -10.56 17.86
C LEU A 417 16.68 -11.70 18.62
N GLN A 418 17.32 -12.63 17.89
CA GLN A 418 18.15 -13.67 18.47
C GLN A 418 19.32 -13.09 19.27
N ALA A 419 20.04 -12.09 18.72
CA ALA A 419 21.10 -11.38 19.44
C ALA A 419 20.59 -10.67 20.70
N GLU A 420 19.41 -10.05 20.63
CA GLU A 420 18.77 -9.42 21.80
C GLU A 420 18.51 -10.42 22.91
N SER A 421 17.94 -11.58 22.57
CA SER A 421 17.67 -12.65 23.53
C SER A 421 18.96 -13.15 24.20
N LEU A 422 20.00 -13.42 23.40
CA LEU A 422 21.30 -13.88 23.91
C LEU A 422 21.98 -12.84 24.80
N VAL A 423 22.02 -11.58 24.37
CA VAL A 423 22.60 -10.47 25.16
C VAL A 423 21.84 -10.28 26.47
N ARG A 424 20.50 -10.28 26.45
CA ARG A 424 19.69 -10.20 27.67
C ARG A 424 19.95 -11.37 28.61
N GLY A 425 20.11 -12.59 28.07
CA GLY A 425 20.49 -13.76 28.86
C GLY A 425 21.85 -13.60 29.55
N ILE A 426 22.86 -13.07 28.84
CA ILE A 426 24.19 -12.80 29.40
C ILE A 426 24.12 -11.69 30.45
N GLN A 427 23.35 -10.62 30.21
CA GLN A 427 23.13 -9.56 31.20
C GLN A 427 22.45 -10.09 32.47
N GLY A 428 21.45 -10.97 32.34
CA GLY A 428 20.82 -11.63 33.49
C GLY A 428 21.82 -12.47 34.30
N ASN A 429 22.67 -13.25 33.61
CA ASN A 429 23.73 -14.01 34.26
C ASN A 429 24.79 -13.12 34.94
N LEU A 430 25.10 -11.95 34.36
CA LEU A 430 25.98 -10.96 34.97
C LEU A 430 25.40 -10.43 36.27
N VAL A 431 24.10 -10.10 36.30
CA VAL A 431 23.43 -9.60 37.53
C VAL A 431 23.51 -10.64 38.65
N ASP A 432 23.22 -11.91 38.36
CA ASP A 432 23.35 -13.00 39.35
C ASP A 432 24.81 -13.19 39.78
N LEU A 433 25.75 -13.15 38.84
CA LEU A 433 27.18 -13.28 39.12
C LEU A 433 27.69 -12.18 40.07
N VAL A 434 27.35 -10.92 39.80
CA VAL A 434 27.76 -9.78 40.64
C VAL A 434 27.15 -9.91 42.03
N ALA A 435 25.86 -10.26 42.14
CA ALA A 435 25.20 -10.47 43.42
C ALA A 435 25.87 -11.58 44.25
N ARG A 436 26.19 -12.72 43.62
CA ARG A 436 26.91 -13.82 44.28
C ARG A 436 28.32 -13.43 44.70
N ARG A 437 29.06 -12.72 43.84
CA ARG A 437 30.42 -12.25 44.14
C ARG A 437 30.41 -11.29 45.33
N GLU A 438 29.51 -10.30 45.35
CA GLU A 438 29.40 -9.37 46.47
C GLU A 438 28.98 -10.05 47.78
N LEU A 439 28.03 -10.99 47.72
CA LEU A 439 27.60 -11.74 48.90
C LEU A 439 28.75 -12.59 49.49
N ILE A 440 29.47 -13.33 48.65
CA ILE A 440 30.60 -14.15 49.10
C ILE A 440 31.74 -13.26 49.58
N ALA A 441 32.05 -12.16 48.90
CA ALA A 441 33.06 -11.20 49.32
C ALA A 441 32.75 -10.62 50.70
N ALA A 442 31.49 -10.23 50.96
CA ALA A 442 31.05 -9.76 52.26
C ALA A 442 31.19 -10.84 53.35
N ARG A 443 30.86 -12.10 53.04
CA ARG A 443 31.04 -13.24 53.96
C ARG A 443 32.51 -13.50 54.27
N ILE A 444 33.40 -13.46 53.27
CA ILE A 444 34.85 -13.59 53.45
C ILE A 444 35.35 -12.51 54.40
N ARG A 445 35.04 -11.23 54.13
CA ARG A 445 35.45 -10.11 54.99
C ARG A 445 34.95 -10.28 56.43
N LYS A 446 33.70 -10.74 56.62
CA LYS A 446 33.15 -11.04 57.94
C LYS A 446 33.91 -12.15 58.66
N LYS A 447 34.23 -13.26 57.97
CA LYS A 447 34.96 -14.39 58.55
C LYS A 447 36.41 -14.07 58.88
N VAL A 448 37.06 -13.23 58.06
CA VAL A 448 38.39 -12.67 58.36
C VAL A 448 38.33 -11.81 59.63
N ALA A 449 37.32 -10.96 59.78
CA ALA A 449 37.13 -10.15 60.98
C ALA A 449 36.85 -10.99 62.25
N GLU A 450 36.16 -12.14 62.10
CA GLU A 450 35.93 -13.12 63.17
C GLU A 450 37.15 -13.99 63.49
N GLY A 451 38.27 -13.87 62.76
CA GLY A 451 39.48 -14.70 62.93
C GLY A 451 39.35 -16.13 62.39
N LYS A 452 38.22 -16.48 61.77
CA LYS A 452 37.93 -17.83 61.23
C LYS A 452 38.54 -18.02 59.84
N ARG A 453 39.86 -18.13 59.78
CA ARG A 453 40.63 -18.17 58.52
C ARG A 453 40.36 -19.40 57.67
N ASP A 454 40.20 -20.58 58.27
CA ASP A 454 39.94 -21.82 57.50
C ASP A 454 38.58 -21.77 56.77
N GLU A 455 37.54 -21.26 57.46
CA GLU A 455 36.23 -21.02 56.86
C GLU A 455 36.29 -19.92 55.78
N ALA A 456 37.08 -18.87 56.00
CA ALA A 456 37.29 -17.81 55.00
C ALA A 456 38.01 -18.35 53.75
N GLN A 457 38.99 -19.26 53.92
CA GLN A 457 39.70 -19.88 52.81
C GLN A 457 38.77 -20.76 51.96
N SER A 458 37.88 -21.54 52.59
CA SER A 458 36.86 -22.31 51.86
C SER A 458 35.93 -21.41 51.03
N LEU A 459 35.56 -20.24 51.56
CA LEU A 459 34.76 -19.26 50.81
C LEU A 459 35.52 -18.62 49.65
N VAL A 460 36.85 -18.44 49.77
CA VAL A 460 37.71 -17.99 48.65
C VAL A 460 37.74 -19.03 47.54
N ASP A 461 37.81 -20.32 47.87
CA ASP A 461 37.79 -21.38 46.86
C ASP A 461 36.42 -21.49 46.17
N GLN A 462 35.31 -21.29 46.90
CA GLN A 462 33.98 -21.13 46.30
C GLN A 462 33.90 -19.91 45.38
N PHE A 463 34.53 -18.79 45.76
CA PHE A 463 34.59 -17.59 44.92
C PHE A 463 35.37 -17.83 43.63
N ARG A 464 36.48 -18.59 43.70
CA ARG A 464 37.29 -18.97 42.52
C ARG A 464 36.52 -19.86 41.53
N ALA A 465 35.57 -20.66 42.01
CA ALA A 465 34.73 -21.50 41.15
C ALA A 465 33.65 -20.71 40.39
N LEU A 466 33.41 -19.43 40.73
CA LEU A 466 32.45 -18.60 40.01
C LEU A 466 33.00 -18.18 38.63
N PRO A 467 32.12 -17.99 37.62
CA PRO A 467 32.52 -17.50 36.31
C PRO A 467 33.37 -16.23 36.35
N THR A 468 34.41 -16.19 35.51
CA THR A 468 35.32 -15.05 35.35
C THR A 468 34.87 -14.12 34.22
N LEU A 469 35.52 -12.96 34.12
CA LEU A 469 35.32 -12.06 32.98
C LEU A 469 35.66 -12.75 31.64
N ALA A 470 36.71 -13.58 31.61
CA ALA A 470 37.11 -14.33 30.43
C ALA A 470 36.02 -15.32 30.00
N ASP A 471 35.43 -16.07 30.94
CA ASP A 471 34.35 -17.02 30.66
C ASP A 471 33.11 -16.31 30.09
N MET A 472 32.77 -15.15 30.64
CA MET A 472 31.62 -14.36 30.18
C MET A 472 31.87 -13.78 28.79
N ARG A 473 33.08 -13.32 28.49
CA ARG A 473 33.48 -12.85 27.16
C ARG A 473 33.45 -13.97 26.12
N GLN A 474 33.96 -15.15 26.46
CA GLN A 474 33.90 -16.30 25.55
C GLN A 474 32.45 -16.65 25.18
N ARG A 475 31.51 -16.58 26.13
CA ARG A 475 30.08 -16.76 25.87
C ARG A 475 29.52 -15.65 24.97
N LEU A 476 29.93 -14.41 25.20
CA LEU A 476 29.52 -13.25 24.40
C LEU A 476 30.00 -13.37 22.95
N ASP A 477 31.26 -13.76 22.74
CA ASP A 477 31.85 -13.97 21.41
C ASP A 477 31.19 -15.15 20.68
N ALA A 478 30.92 -16.25 21.37
CA ALA A 478 30.20 -17.39 20.81
C ALA A 478 28.78 -16.98 20.36
N ALA A 479 28.08 -16.18 21.16
CA ALA A 479 26.77 -15.63 20.79
C ALA A 479 26.87 -14.71 19.57
N ARG A 480 27.90 -13.85 19.50
CA ARG A 480 28.12 -12.94 18.37
C ARG A 480 28.30 -13.66 17.04
N GLN A 481 29.05 -14.78 17.05
CA GLN A 481 29.28 -15.59 15.86
C GLN A 481 28.00 -16.24 15.31
N GLN A 482 27.02 -16.54 16.16
CA GLN A 482 25.76 -17.18 15.75
C GLN A 482 24.75 -16.19 15.12
N THR A 483 24.92 -14.90 15.37
CA THR A 483 23.96 -13.84 15.01
C THR A 483 24.39 -12.98 13.84
N VAL A 484 25.38 -13.42 13.05
CA VAL A 484 25.87 -12.68 11.89
C VAL A 484 24.79 -12.61 10.80
N THR A 485 24.62 -11.42 10.20
CA THR A 485 23.69 -11.19 9.09
C THR A 485 24.37 -10.52 7.91
N LYS A 486 23.83 -10.76 6.71
CA LYS A 486 24.29 -10.12 5.48
C LYS A 486 23.87 -8.65 5.39
N ASN A 487 22.85 -8.23 6.15
CA ASN A 487 22.33 -6.87 6.09
C ASN A 487 23.20 -5.93 6.96
N PRO A 488 23.91 -4.94 6.37
CA PRO A 488 24.88 -4.13 7.11
C PRO A 488 24.23 -3.26 8.19
N LYS A 489 22.98 -2.81 7.97
CA LYS A 489 22.26 -1.98 8.95
C LYS A 489 21.87 -2.78 10.19
N ILE A 490 21.47 -4.03 9.99
CA ILE A 490 21.12 -4.92 11.09
C ILE A 490 22.40 -5.36 11.81
N GLN A 491 23.45 -5.71 11.06
CA GLN A 491 24.75 -6.11 11.61
C GLN A 491 25.32 -5.02 12.53
N ALA A 492 25.32 -3.75 12.10
CA ALA A 492 25.79 -2.64 12.92
C ALA A 492 25.04 -2.52 14.27
N ARG A 493 23.73 -2.81 14.28
CA ARG A 493 22.94 -2.80 15.52
C ARG A 493 23.26 -3.98 16.42
N ILE A 494 23.41 -5.17 15.83
CA ILE A 494 23.85 -6.36 16.55
C ILE A 494 25.21 -6.10 17.21
N ASP A 495 26.17 -5.56 16.46
CA ASP A 495 27.50 -5.21 16.97
C ASP A 495 27.44 -4.18 18.10
N GLN A 496 26.58 -3.17 17.99
CA GLN A 496 26.35 -2.20 19.07
C GLN A 496 25.85 -2.89 20.36
N MET A 497 24.89 -3.81 20.25
CA MET A 497 24.35 -4.52 21.43
C MET A 497 25.40 -5.37 22.13
N PHE A 498 26.25 -6.06 21.36
CA PHE A 498 27.37 -6.83 21.91
C PHE A 498 28.44 -5.91 22.54
N ALA A 499 28.72 -4.76 21.94
CA ALA A 499 29.66 -3.78 22.51
C ALA A 499 29.14 -3.19 23.84
N GLU A 500 27.85 -2.85 23.92
CA GLU A 500 27.21 -2.40 25.16
C GLU A 500 27.28 -3.49 26.25
N ALA A 501 27.03 -4.75 25.89
CA ALA A 501 27.15 -5.87 26.80
C ALA A 501 28.58 -6.09 27.32
N ASP A 502 29.61 -6.02 26.44
CA ASP A 502 31.01 -6.13 26.86
C ASP A 502 31.40 -4.98 27.81
N GLY A 503 30.93 -3.76 27.53
CA GLY A 503 31.12 -2.61 28.41
C GLY A 503 30.56 -2.83 29.82
N LEU A 504 29.39 -3.47 29.94
CA LEU A 504 28.82 -3.84 31.24
C LEU A 504 29.65 -4.92 31.94
N LEU A 505 30.15 -5.93 31.21
CA LEU A 505 31.01 -6.97 31.79
C LEU A 505 32.27 -6.36 32.40
N ILE A 506 32.97 -5.48 31.67
CA ILE A 506 34.18 -4.79 32.15
C ILE A 506 33.86 -3.94 33.38
N LYS A 507 32.73 -3.23 33.38
CA LYS A 507 32.35 -2.32 34.46
C LYS A 507 32.06 -3.04 35.76
N TYR A 508 31.39 -4.20 35.71
CA TYR A 508 30.85 -4.84 36.91
C TYR A 508 31.64 -6.08 37.38
N VAL A 509 32.52 -6.65 36.56
CA VAL A 509 33.35 -7.80 36.95
C VAL A 509 34.80 -7.35 37.16
N ASP A 510 35.19 -7.04 38.40
CA ASP A 510 36.60 -6.78 38.75
C ASP A 510 37.42 -8.08 38.64
N PRO A 511 38.42 -8.15 37.73
CA PRO A 511 39.25 -9.33 37.54
C PRO A 511 40.15 -9.63 38.75
N ASN A 512 40.54 -8.60 39.51
CA ASN A 512 41.54 -8.72 40.57
C ASN A 512 40.90 -8.90 41.97
N LEU A 513 39.56 -8.92 42.05
CA LEU A 513 38.86 -9.02 43.33
C LEU A 513 39.18 -10.32 44.09
N VAL A 514 39.37 -11.42 43.37
CA VAL A 514 39.77 -12.72 43.96
C VAL A 514 41.10 -12.59 44.69
N GLU A 515 42.10 -11.99 44.03
CA GLU A 515 43.46 -11.84 44.55
C GLU A 515 43.49 -10.89 45.75
N LYS A 516 42.72 -9.78 45.68
CA LYS A 516 42.56 -8.85 46.81
C LYS A 516 41.96 -9.55 48.03
N LEU A 517 40.95 -10.40 47.85
CA LEU A 517 40.32 -11.15 48.95
C LEU A 517 41.25 -12.23 49.51
N ALA A 518 41.95 -12.96 48.64
CA ALA A 518 42.93 -13.97 49.06
C ALA A 518 44.08 -13.34 49.86
N ALA A 519 44.58 -12.18 49.44
CA ALA A 519 45.60 -11.43 50.18
C ALA A 519 45.11 -10.98 51.58
N GLN A 520 43.83 -10.60 51.71
CA GLN A 520 43.23 -10.25 53.01
C GLN A 520 43.13 -11.45 53.96
N VAL A 521 42.88 -12.65 53.46
CA VAL A 521 42.87 -13.88 54.27
C VAL A 521 44.29 -14.27 54.72
N ALA A 522 45.28 -14.06 53.86
CA ALA A 522 46.68 -14.43 54.09
C ALA A 522 47.45 -13.46 55.01
N GLN A 523 47.00 -12.22 55.20
CA GLN A 523 47.68 -11.27 56.08
C GLN A 523 47.58 -11.70 57.57
N PRO A 524 48.71 -11.68 58.32
CA PRO A 524 48.68 -11.93 59.75
C PRO A 524 47.90 -10.83 60.47
N ALA A 525 47.15 -11.20 61.51
CA ALA A 525 46.37 -10.24 62.27
C ALA A 525 47.35 -9.32 63.02
N LYS A 526 47.11 -8.01 62.96
CA LYS A 526 47.79 -7.07 63.86
C LYS A 526 47.33 -7.28 65.29
#